data_AF-A0A6B3W316-F1
#
_entry.id   AF-A0A6B3W316-F1
#
_cell.length_a   1.000
_cell.length_b   1.000
_cell.length_c   1.000
_cell.angle_alpha   90.00
_cell.angle_beta   90.00
_cell.angle_gamma   90.00
#
_symmetry.space_group_name_H-M   'P 1'
#
loop_
_entity.id
_entity.type
_entity.pdbx_description
1 polymer ?
#
loop_
_entity_poly.entity_id
_entity_poly.type
_entity_poly.pdbx_seq_one_letter_code
_entity_poly.pdbx_strand_id
1 'polypeptide(L)'
;MDDLYNRIHQASKEAFGDSRDGKVSVSVGEGSKKASGAEKIITDGSHLENGELNPNIKYKAGEHGYSYETNSKGEITHASADDLKIKKHAGRLPHNPNTPNKLPGDHAGHIFGDRFGGSPELDNLVSQARKVNQSAYKKIENTWAKAIEQRKKVSVDIKINYETGTSRPTSFEVNYSIDGADYYERITNKQKEN
;
A
#
# COMPACT_ATOMS: atom_id res chain seq x y z
N MET A 1 8.37 -11.81 -17.07
CA MET A 1 7.96 -11.25 -15.77
C MET A 1 6.82 -12.12 -15.26
N ASP A 2 7.14 -13.38 -14.94
CA ASP A 2 6.16 -14.45 -15.11
C ASP A 2 6.13 -15.40 -13.91
N ASP A 3 4.93 -15.91 -13.68
CA ASP A 3 4.54 -17.09 -12.90
C ASP A 3 4.17 -16.87 -11.41
N LEU A 4 4.87 -16.01 -10.66
CA LEU A 4 4.53 -15.83 -9.23
C LEU A 4 3.29 -14.94 -9.00
N TYR A 5 3.14 -13.88 -9.81
CA TYR A 5 1.99 -12.97 -9.75
C TYR A 5 0.68 -13.71 -10.07
N ASN A 6 0.68 -14.54 -11.11
CA ASN A 6 -0.49 -15.33 -11.51
C ASN A 6 -0.85 -16.39 -10.47
N ARG A 7 0.12 -17.05 -9.83
CA ARG A 7 -0.17 -18.04 -8.77
C ARG A 7 -0.84 -17.45 -7.54
N ILE A 8 -0.44 -16.25 -7.12
CA ILE A 8 -1.05 -15.58 -5.96
C ILE A 8 -2.45 -15.04 -6.31
N HIS A 9 -2.64 -14.52 -7.53
CA HIS A 9 -3.95 -14.01 -7.98
C HIS A 9 -4.96 -15.13 -8.29
N GLN A 10 -4.51 -16.29 -8.78
CA GLN A 10 -5.40 -17.40 -9.10
C GLN A 10 -5.93 -18.10 -7.85
N ALA A 11 -5.12 -18.20 -6.78
CA ALA A 11 -5.56 -18.72 -5.49
C ALA A 11 -6.65 -17.86 -4.82
N SER A 12 -6.70 -16.55 -5.12
CA SER A 12 -7.75 -15.64 -4.64
C SER A 12 -9.09 -15.85 -5.38
N LYS A 13 -9.04 -16.14 -6.69
CA LYS A 13 -10.24 -16.39 -7.51
C LYS A 13 -11.00 -17.66 -7.12
N GLU A 14 -10.30 -18.71 -6.69
CA GLU A 14 -10.92 -19.99 -6.33
C GLU A 14 -11.62 -19.98 -4.97
N ALA A 15 -11.33 -19.00 -4.10
CA ALA A 15 -11.92 -18.89 -2.76
C ALA A 15 -13.30 -18.20 -2.72
N PHE A 16 -13.72 -17.54 -3.81
CA PHE A 16 -15.00 -16.82 -3.90
C PHE A 16 -15.86 -17.42 -5.01
N GLY A 17 -16.45 -18.58 -4.71
CA GLY A 17 -17.34 -19.32 -5.59
C GLY A 17 -18.68 -18.60 -5.88
N ASP A 18 -19.03 -18.67 -7.16
CA ASP A 18 -20.28 -18.40 -7.86
C ASP A 18 -21.57 -18.51 -7.00
N SER A 19 -22.43 -17.49 -7.08
CA SER A 19 -23.85 -17.59 -6.75
C SER A 19 -24.66 -16.97 -7.88
N ARG A 20 -25.30 -17.84 -8.64
CA ARG A 20 -26.21 -17.52 -9.73
C ARG A 20 -27.63 -17.30 -9.25
N ASP A 21 -28.37 -16.62 -10.13
CA ASP A 21 -29.81 -16.56 -10.32
C ASP A 21 -30.62 -15.46 -9.62
N GLY A 22 -31.27 -14.66 -10.46
CA GLY A 22 -32.26 -13.67 -10.07
C GLY A 22 -32.60 -12.64 -11.15
N LYS A 23 -33.01 -13.08 -12.35
CA LYS A 23 -33.51 -12.21 -13.43
C LYS A 23 -34.89 -11.65 -13.06
N VAL A 24 -35.01 -10.34 -12.81
CA VAL A 24 -36.29 -9.63 -12.82
C VAL A 24 -36.16 -8.30 -13.57
N SER A 25 -36.99 -8.14 -14.59
CA SER A 25 -37.20 -6.93 -15.38
C SER A 25 -38.36 -6.11 -14.82
N VAL A 26 -38.31 -4.76 -14.93
CA VAL A 26 -39.35 -3.87 -15.51
C VAL A 26 -39.15 -2.37 -15.14
N SER A 27 -39.04 -1.56 -16.21
CA SER A 27 -39.34 -0.14 -16.52
C SER A 27 -39.16 1.07 -15.55
N VAL A 28 -38.36 2.02 -16.06
CA VAL A 28 -38.51 3.50 -16.23
C VAL A 28 -39.10 4.37 -15.11
N GLY A 29 -38.29 5.34 -14.66
CA GLY A 29 -38.72 6.60 -14.04
C GLY A 29 -37.54 7.57 -13.88
N GLU A 30 -37.56 8.68 -14.63
CA GLU A 30 -36.63 9.81 -14.48
C GLU A 30 -36.73 10.42 -13.07
N GLY A 31 -35.58 10.68 -12.46
CA GLY A 31 -35.51 11.30 -11.14
C GLY A 31 -34.07 11.38 -10.67
N SER A 32 -33.45 12.53 -10.92
CA SER A 32 -32.10 12.91 -10.50
C SER A 32 -31.85 12.59 -9.02
N LYS A 33 -31.18 11.46 -8.76
CA LYS A 33 -30.60 11.15 -7.45
C LYS A 33 -29.10 11.11 -7.60
N LYS A 34 -28.44 12.08 -6.98
CA LYS A 34 -27.00 12.11 -6.75
C LYS A 34 -26.66 10.87 -5.91
N ALA A 35 -26.31 9.78 -6.59
CA ALA A 35 -25.87 8.56 -5.93
C ALA A 35 -24.52 8.85 -5.30
N SER A 36 -24.45 8.82 -3.97
CA SER A 36 -23.21 8.61 -3.24
C SER A 36 -22.69 7.22 -3.62
N GLY A 37 -21.93 7.15 -4.71
CA GLY A 37 -21.29 5.92 -5.15
C GLY A 37 -20.32 5.48 -4.05
N ALA A 38 -20.51 4.27 -3.52
CA ALA A 38 -19.49 3.64 -2.70
C ALA A 38 -18.18 3.64 -3.51
N GLU A 39 -17.14 4.30 -3.00
CA GLU A 39 -15.82 4.27 -3.63
C GLU A 39 -15.39 2.80 -3.78
N LYS A 40 -15.21 2.35 -5.01
CA LYS A 40 -14.87 0.97 -5.32
C LYS A 40 -13.41 0.73 -4.93
N ILE A 41 -13.17 -0.18 -3.98
CA ILE A 41 -11.82 -0.65 -3.66
C ILE A 41 -11.41 -1.74 -4.65
N ILE A 42 -10.30 -1.55 -5.34
CA ILE A 42 -9.74 -2.51 -6.30
C ILE A 42 -8.94 -3.59 -5.57
N THR A 43 -9.15 -4.86 -5.90
CA THR A 43 -8.47 -6.00 -5.27
C THR A 43 -8.04 -7.09 -6.26
N ASP A 44 -8.31 -6.90 -7.55
CA ASP A 44 -8.06 -7.87 -8.62
C ASP A 44 -6.74 -7.64 -9.38
N GLY A 45 -5.95 -6.65 -8.95
CA GLY A 45 -4.70 -6.27 -9.57
C GLY A 45 -4.80 -5.14 -10.59
N SER A 46 -6.02 -4.74 -11.00
CA SER A 46 -6.24 -3.68 -12.01
C SER A 46 -5.87 -2.26 -11.53
N HIS A 47 -5.34 -2.11 -10.31
CA HIS A 47 -4.77 -0.85 -9.84
C HIS A 47 -3.41 -0.54 -10.48
N LEU A 48 -2.70 -1.58 -10.96
CA LEU A 48 -1.47 -1.47 -11.72
C LEU A 48 -1.71 -1.86 -13.18
N GLU A 49 -1.56 -0.92 -14.10
CA GLU A 49 -1.66 -1.15 -15.54
C GLU A 49 -0.29 -0.88 -16.18
N ASN A 50 0.25 -1.87 -16.90
CA ASN A 50 1.59 -1.78 -17.52
C ASN A 50 2.73 -1.41 -16.54
N GLY A 51 2.56 -1.72 -15.25
CA GLY A 51 3.52 -1.39 -14.20
C GLY A 51 3.38 0.02 -13.64
N GLU A 52 2.40 0.80 -14.09
CA GLU A 52 2.09 2.14 -13.58
C GLU A 52 0.83 2.09 -12.70
N LEU A 53 0.81 2.93 -11.66
CA LEU A 53 -0.28 2.97 -10.70
C LEU A 53 -1.36 3.95 -11.16
N ASN A 54 -2.61 3.48 -11.18
CA ASN A 54 -3.74 4.28 -11.63
C ASN A 54 -4.00 5.48 -10.69
N PRO A 55 -4.44 6.64 -11.21
CA PRO A 55 -4.77 7.82 -10.40
C PRO A 55 -6.18 7.76 -9.80
N ASN A 56 -6.39 8.46 -8.67
CA ASN A 56 -7.67 8.60 -7.97
C ASN A 56 -8.37 7.28 -7.65
N ILE A 57 -7.62 6.28 -7.19
CA ILE A 57 -8.17 4.97 -6.82
C ILE A 57 -7.86 4.60 -5.39
N LYS A 58 -8.67 3.69 -4.85
CA LYS A 58 -8.39 2.93 -3.64
C LYS A 58 -8.18 1.47 -4.02
N TYR A 59 -7.16 0.84 -3.46
CA TYR A 59 -6.83 -0.54 -3.79
C TYR A 59 -6.27 -1.31 -2.60
N LYS A 60 -6.22 -2.63 -2.74
CA LYS A 60 -5.52 -3.52 -1.81
C LYS A 60 -4.35 -4.20 -2.49
N ALA A 61 -3.21 -4.24 -1.78
CA ALA A 61 -1.99 -4.88 -2.26
C ALA A 61 -1.25 -5.61 -1.13
N GLY A 62 -0.26 -6.42 -1.52
CA GLY A 62 0.52 -7.26 -0.61
C GLY A 62 -0.21 -8.53 -0.16
N GLU A 63 0.51 -9.41 0.52
CA GLU A 63 0.08 -10.76 0.90
C GLU A 63 -1.10 -10.82 1.88
N HIS A 64 -1.36 -9.70 2.56
CA HIS A 64 -2.41 -9.55 3.55
C HIS A 64 -3.47 -8.52 3.15
N GLY A 65 -3.38 -7.95 1.93
CA GLY A 65 -4.39 -7.03 1.39
C GLY A 65 -4.50 -5.72 2.16
N TYR A 66 -3.36 -5.04 2.37
CA TYR A 66 -3.32 -3.71 2.98
C TYR A 66 -3.93 -2.68 2.03
N SER A 67 -4.51 -1.62 2.59
CA SER A 67 -5.27 -0.62 1.83
C SER A 67 -4.39 0.55 1.43
N TYR A 68 -4.61 1.11 0.25
CA TYR A 68 -3.86 2.23 -0.29
C TYR A 68 -4.79 3.18 -1.07
N GLU A 69 -4.35 4.43 -1.22
CA GLU A 69 -5.04 5.45 -2.01
C GLU A 69 -4.04 6.24 -2.85
N THR A 70 -4.44 6.58 -4.08
CA THR A 70 -3.68 7.46 -4.97
C THR A 70 -4.37 8.79 -5.22
N ASN A 71 -3.57 9.84 -5.44
CA ASN A 71 -4.09 11.11 -5.93
C ASN A 71 -4.27 11.14 -7.45
N SER A 72 -4.65 12.31 -7.98
CA SER A 72 -4.86 12.56 -9.41
C SER A 72 -3.66 12.31 -10.33
N LYS A 73 -2.46 12.12 -9.78
CA LYS A 73 -1.23 11.80 -10.52
C LYS A 73 -0.79 10.35 -10.36
N GLY A 74 -1.54 9.53 -9.62
CA GLY A 74 -1.12 8.16 -9.30
C GLY A 74 -0.11 8.07 -8.16
N GLU A 75 0.15 9.15 -7.43
CA GLU A 75 1.03 9.13 -6.27
C GLU A 75 0.29 8.56 -5.06
N ILE A 76 0.87 7.58 -4.37
CA ILE A 76 0.29 6.98 -3.17
C ILE A 76 0.25 8.01 -2.05
N THR A 77 -0.93 8.48 -1.67
CA THR A 77 -1.10 9.46 -0.59
C THR A 77 -1.38 8.83 0.75
N HIS A 78 -1.86 7.58 0.76
CA HIS A 78 -2.28 6.90 1.97
C HIS A 78 -2.03 5.39 1.88
N ALA A 79 -1.65 4.78 3.00
CA ALA A 79 -1.54 3.34 3.18
C ALA A 79 -1.93 2.93 4.61
N SER A 80 -2.72 1.88 4.76
CA SER A 80 -3.19 1.42 6.08
C SER A 80 -3.33 -0.08 6.20
N ALA A 81 -3.16 -0.56 7.44
CA ALA A 81 -3.31 -1.94 7.85
C ALA A 81 -3.95 -2.00 9.24
N ASP A 82 -5.18 -2.51 9.36
CA ASP A 82 -5.87 -2.67 10.65
C ASP A 82 -5.25 -3.77 11.52
N ASP A 83 -4.54 -4.70 10.89
CA ASP A 83 -3.87 -5.84 11.49
C ASP A 83 -2.62 -6.18 10.65
N LEU A 84 -1.50 -5.54 10.97
CA LEU A 84 -0.22 -5.74 10.30
C LEU A 84 0.35 -7.12 10.66
N LYS A 85 0.77 -7.89 9.66
CA LYS A 85 1.22 -9.28 9.82
C LYS A 85 2.61 -9.49 9.25
N ILE A 86 3.32 -10.48 9.78
CA ILE A 86 4.56 -10.97 9.14
C ILE A 86 4.21 -11.68 7.83
N LYS A 87 5.08 -11.55 6.84
CA LYS A 87 4.97 -12.25 5.55
C LYS A 87 4.79 -13.77 5.68
N LYS A 88 4.18 -14.36 4.66
CA LYS A 88 3.97 -15.81 4.49
C LYS A 88 5.09 -16.44 3.67
N HIS A 89 5.70 -15.70 2.74
CA HIS A 89 6.79 -16.22 1.91
C HIS A 89 8.13 -16.35 2.66
N ALA A 90 8.98 -17.26 2.17
CA ALA A 90 10.35 -17.43 2.66
C ALA A 90 11.34 -16.51 1.92
N GLY A 91 12.40 -16.08 2.60
CA GLY A 91 13.42 -15.20 2.01
C GLY A 91 12.88 -13.80 1.72
N ARG A 92 13.66 -12.95 1.03
CA ARG A 92 13.26 -11.60 0.62
C ARG A 92 12.98 -11.60 -0.88
N LEU A 93 11.88 -11.00 -1.32
CA LEU A 93 11.58 -10.89 -2.74
C LEU A 93 12.43 -9.80 -3.43
N PRO A 94 12.82 -9.99 -4.71
CA PRO A 94 13.28 -8.88 -5.53
C PRO A 94 12.13 -7.87 -5.69
N HIS A 95 12.45 -6.58 -5.80
CA HIS A 95 11.47 -5.50 -5.91
C HIS A 95 11.84 -4.53 -7.02
N ASN A 96 10.84 -3.80 -7.51
CA ASN A 96 11.04 -2.81 -8.56
C ASN A 96 11.97 -1.69 -8.07
N PRO A 97 13.13 -1.46 -8.72
CA PRO A 97 14.09 -0.46 -8.28
C PRO A 97 13.75 0.97 -8.75
N ASN A 98 12.77 1.13 -9.66
CA ASN A 98 12.54 2.34 -10.46
C ASN A 98 11.33 3.13 -9.96
N THR A 99 11.38 3.64 -8.74
CA THR A 99 10.32 4.51 -8.21
C THR A 99 10.32 5.90 -8.88
N PRO A 100 9.14 6.53 -9.04
CA PRO A 100 9.03 7.87 -9.63
C PRO A 100 9.89 8.92 -8.92
N ASN A 101 10.51 9.83 -9.69
CA ASN A 101 11.36 10.93 -9.23
C ASN A 101 12.48 10.55 -8.23
N LYS A 102 12.98 9.31 -8.32
CA LYS A 102 14.08 8.82 -7.48
C LYS A 102 15.36 9.60 -7.72
N LEU A 103 15.95 10.15 -6.66
CA LEU A 103 17.21 10.88 -6.73
C LEU A 103 18.41 9.94 -6.53
N PRO A 104 19.62 10.31 -6.99
CA PRO A 104 20.85 9.62 -6.60
C PRO A 104 20.95 9.52 -5.08
N GLY A 105 21.17 8.30 -4.55
CA GLY A 105 21.21 8.04 -3.11
C GLY A 105 19.86 7.70 -2.47
N ASP A 106 18.76 7.75 -3.23
CA ASP A 106 17.48 7.18 -2.80
C ASP A 106 17.42 5.66 -3.03
N HIS A 107 16.61 5.00 -2.22
CA HIS A 107 16.15 3.63 -2.39
C HIS A 107 14.71 3.63 -2.93
N ALA A 108 14.31 2.51 -3.53
CA ALA A 108 12.90 2.16 -3.68
C ALA A 108 12.42 1.65 -2.32
N GLY A 109 11.99 2.58 -1.47
CA GLY A 109 11.54 2.30 -0.11
C GLY A 109 10.16 1.67 -0.13
N HIS A 110 9.99 0.58 0.60
CA HIS A 110 8.65 0.02 0.83
C HIS A 110 7.88 0.89 1.83
N ILE A 111 6.58 1.06 1.59
CA ILE A 111 5.67 1.64 2.58
C ILE A 111 5.40 0.61 3.69
N PHE A 112 4.91 -0.57 3.31
CA PHE A 112 4.97 -1.76 4.16
C PHE A 112 6.10 -2.65 3.69
N GLY A 113 7.12 -2.86 4.51
CA GLY A 113 8.27 -3.68 4.17
C GLY A 113 7.91 -5.12 3.76
N ASP A 114 8.77 -5.73 2.95
CA ASP A 114 8.73 -7.16 2.58
C ASP A 114 8.48 -8.08 3.79
N ARG A 115 9.05 -7.75 4.95
CA ARG A 115 8.85 -8.50 6.21
C ARG A 115 7.40 -8.56 6.68
N PHE A 116 6.57 -7.62 6.24
CA PHE A 116 5.14 -7.55 6.51
C PHE A 116 4.29 -8.03 5.33
N GLY A 117 4.90 -8.63 4.29
CA GLY A 117 4.20 -9.07 3.09
C GLY A 117 3.77 -7.93 2.18
N GLY A 118 4.40 -6.75 2.27
CA GLY A 118 4.15 -5.66 1.33
C GLY A 118 4.55 -6.05 -0.09
N SER A 119 3.81 -5.52 -1.07
CA SER A 119 4.05 -5.78 -2.49
C SER A 119 5.46 -5.29 -2.91
N PRO A 120 6.17 -6.06 -3.77
CA PRO A 120 7.46 -5.64 -4.34
C PRO A 120 7.31 -4.69 -5.54
N GLU A 121 6.09 -4.28 -5.90
CA GLU A 121 5.78 -3.45 -7.07
C GLU A 121 5.48 -1.98 -6.69
N LEU A 122 5.29 -1.12 -7.70
CA LEU A 122 5.10 0.33 -7.51
C LEU A 122 3.83 0.70 -6.72
N ASP A 123 2.94 -0.25 -6.49
CA ASP A 123 1.76 -0.11 -5.63
C ASP A 123 2.08 -0.08 -4.12
N ASN A 124 3.35 -0.27 -3.73
CA ASN A 124 3.80 -0.20 -2.34
C ASN A 124 5.20 0.43 -2.20
N LEU A 125 5.73 1.05 -3.26
CA LEU A 125 7.09 1.58 -3.29
C LEU A 125 7.11 3.08 -3.55
N VAL A 126 8.00 3.77 -2.85
CA VAL A 126 8.24 5.20 -3.04
C VAL A 126 9.74 5.53 -3.03
N SER A 127 10.10 6.64 -3.67
CA SER A 127 11.46 7.17 -3.64
C SER A 127 11.81 7.69 -2.25
N GLN A 128 12.72 7.00 -1.56
CA GLN A 128 13.04 7.30 -0.16
C GLN A 128 14.55 7.46 0.03
N ALA A 129 14.98 8.52 0.73
CA ALA A 129 16.39 8.72 1.04
C ALA A 129 16.96 7.50 1.77
N ARG A 130 18.10 6.98 1.32
CA ARG A 130 18.73 5.77 1.90
C ARG A 130 18.86 5.83 3.42
N LYS A 131 19.32 6.98 3.95
CA LYS A 131 19.48 7.17 5.40
C LYS A 131 18.13 7.07 6.12
N VAL A 132 17.07 7.64 5.57
CA VAL A 132 15.71 7.56 6.14
C VAL A 132 15.21 6.12 6.14
N ASN A 133 15.31 5.44 4.99
CA ASN A 133 14.96 4.02 4.83
C ASN A 133 15.70 3.12 5.83
N GLN A 134 16.99 3.36 6.05
CA GLN A 134 17.83 2.53 6.93
C GLN A 134 17.80 2.94 8.40
N SER A 135 17.19 4.08 8.75
CA SER A 135 17.17 4.60 10.13
C SER A 135 15.74 4.77 10.66
N ALA A 136 15.15 5.97 10.59
CA ALA A 136 13.86 6.30 11.18
C ALA A 136 12.76 5.32 10.74
N TYR A 137 12.68 5.03 9.44
CA TYR A 137 11.69 4.09 8.91
C TYR A 137 11.95 2.65 9.40
N LYS A 138 13.20 2.18 9.32
CA LYS A 138 13.59 0.87 9.86
C LYS A 138 13.31 0.73 11.35
N LYS A 139 13.43 1.80 12.15
CA LYS A 139 13.16 1.78 13.59
C LYS A 139 11.69 1.51 13.87
N ILE A 140 10.77 2.22 13.22
CA ILE A 140 9.33 1.98 13.40
C ILE A 140 8.93 0.57 12.93
N GLU A 141 9.47 0.10 11.80
CA GLU A 141 9.24 -1.28 11.34
C GLU A 141 9.76 -2.33 12.34
N ASN A 142 10.92 -2.11 12.96
CA ASN A 142 11.43 -3.02 13.99
C ASN A 142 10.54 -3.02 15.24
N THR A 143 9.96 -1.89 15.63
CA THR A 143 9.01 -1.81 16.74
C THR A 143 7.77 -2.66 16.44
N TRP A 144 7.19 -2.50 15.25
CA TRP A 144 6.01 -3.28 14.85
C TRP A 144 6.31 -4.78 14.77
N ALA A 145 7.43 -5.17 14.16
CA ALA A 145 7.83 -6.57 14.07
C ALA A 145 7.97 -7.22 15.46
N LYS A 146 8.64 -6.55 16.40
CA LYS A 146 8.77 -7.04 17.79
C LYS A 146 7.42 -7.15 18.50
N ALA A 147 6.51 -6.20 18.27
CA ALA A 147 5.17 -6.26 18.85
C ALA A 147 4.37 -7.46 18.32
N ILE A 148 4.43 -7.70 17.00
CA ILE A 148 3.78 -8.85 16.37
C ILE A 148 4.39 -10.18 16.87
N GLU A 149 5.71 -10.26 17.04
CA GLU A 149 6.40 -11.41 17.65
C GLU A 149 5.90 -11.69 19.09
N GLN A 150 5.57 -10.63 19.83
CA GLN A 150 4.96 -10.70 21.16
C GLN A 150 3.44 -10.97 21.13
N ARG A 151 2.88 -11.30 19.95
CA ARG A 151 1.44 -11.55 19.72
C ARG A 151 0.54 -10.34 20.01
N LYS A 152 1.10 -9.14 19.93
CA LYS A 152 0.34 -7.90 20.05
C LYS A 152 -0.30 -7.55 18.71
N LYS A 153 -1.48 -6.94 18.75
CA LYS A 153 -2.13 -6.40 17.56
C LYS A 153 -1.47 -5.07 17.19
N VAL A 154 -1.10 -4.92 15.92
CA VAL A 154 -0.54 -3.68 15.39
C VAL A 154 -1.43 -3.14 14.27
N SER A 155 -1.94 -1.92 14.43
CA SER A 155 -2.63 -1.18 13.38
C SER A 155 -1.74 -0.03 12.92
N VAL A 156 -1.69 0.25 11.62
CA VAL A 156 -0.84 1.29 11.04
C VAL A 156 -1.61 2.09 10.00
N ASP A 157 -1.43 3.41 10.03
CA ASP A 157 -2.00 4.39 9.12
C ASP A 157 -0.88 5.36 8.72
N ILE A 158 -0.61 5.45 7.42
CA ILE A 158 0.49 6.22 6.87
C ILE A 158 -0.06 7.21 5.86
N LYS A 159 0.13 8.50 6.14
CA LYS A 159 -0.08 9.56 5.17
C LYS A 159 1.26 9.97 4.55
N ILE A 160 1.28 10.02 3.24
CA ILE A 160 2.46 10.34 2.43
C ILE A 160 2.27 11.72 1.82
N ASN A 161 3.23 12.60 2.08
CA ASN A 161 3.15 14.00 1.67
C ASN A 161 4.12 14.26 0.50
N TYR A 162 3.69 15.11 -0.42
CA TYR A 162 4.43 15.47 -1.63
C TYR A 162 4.48 16.99 -1.76
N GLU A 163 5.54 17.48 -2.41
CA GLU A 163 5.62 18.86 -2.89
C GLU A 163 5.08 18.93 -4.32
N THR A 164 4.56 20.10 -4.71
CA THR A 164 4.05 20.28 -6.07
C THR A 164 5.18 20.11 -7.08
N GLY A 165 4.96 19.27 -8.09
CA GLY A 165 5.90 19.06 -9.20
C GLY A 165 6.85 17.87 -9.02
N THR A 166 6.73 17.09 -7.94
CA THR A 166 7.53 15.88 -7.73
C THR A 166 6.71 14.73 -7.16
N SER A 167 6.94 13.52 -7.69
CA SER A 167 6.37 12.26 -7.16
C SER A 167 7.32 11.57 -6.17
N ARG A 168 8.34 12.29 -5.68
CA ARG A 168 9.15 11.87 -4.54
C ARG A 168 8.54 12.42 -3.25
N PRO A 169 8.16 11.59 -2.27
CA PRO A 169 7.61 12.08 -1.00
C PRO A 169 8.56 13.03 -0.27
N THR A 170 8.00 14.01 0.43
CA THR A 170 8.74 14.94 1.30
C THR A 170 8.71 14.49 2.75
N SER A 171 7.63 13.84 3.20
CA SER A 171 7.54 13.25 4.53
C SER A 171 6.44 12.20 4.65
N PHE A 172 6.55 11.37 5.70
CA PHE A 172 5.57 10.39 6.11
C PHE A 172 5.03 10.79 7.49
N GLU A 173 3.71 10.78 7.64
CA GLU A 173 3.01 10.90 8.92
C GLU A 173 2.50 9.50 9.26
N VAL A 174 3.09 8.87 10.27
CA VAL A 174 2.85 7.47 10.61
C VAL A 174 2.13 7.43 11.95
N ASN A 175 0.85 7.11 11.92
CA ASN A 175 0.05 6.78 13.10
C ASN A 175 0.00 5.26 13.23
N TYR A 176 0.21 4.73 14.43
CA TYR A 176 0.07 3.30 14.65
C TYR A 176 -0.36 3.02 16.08
N SER A 177 -1.08 1.91 16.30
CA SER A 177 -1.38 1.43 17.64
C SER A 177 -0.78 0.05 17.88
N ILE A 178 -0.39 -0.22 19.12
CA ILE A 178 0.05 -1.54 19.59
C ILE A 178 -0.83 -1.91 20.79
N ASP A 179 -1.67 -2.94 20.64
CA ASP A 179 -2.70 -3.33 21.62
C ASP A 179 -3.56 -2.14 22.09
N GLY A 180 -3.90 -1.23 21.15
CA GLY A 180 -4.73 -0.06 21.42
C GLY A 180 -3.99 1.13 22.06
N ALA A 181 -2.69 1.03 22.31
CA ALA A 181 -1.87 2.19 22.68
C ALA A 181 -1.41 2.91 21.40
N ASP A 182 -1.79 4.17 21.25
CA ASP A 182 -1.51 4.97 20.05
C ASP A 182 -0.14 5.65 20.09
N TYR A 183 0.50 5.71 18.92
CA TYR A 183 1.79 6.31 18.68
C TYR A 183 1.77 7.11 17.38
N TYR A 184 2.61 8.13 17.30
CA TYR A 184 2.76 8.97 16.11
C TYR A 184 4.23 9.28 15.86
N GLU A 185 4.64 9.17 14.60
CA GLU A 185 5.97 9.55 14.13
C GLU A 185 5.88 10.34 12.83
N ARG A 186 6.60 11.47 12.76
CA ARG A 186 6.78 12.23 11.52
C ARG A 186 8.18 12.00 10.97
N ILE A 187 8.27 11.40 9.78
CA ILE A 187 9.53 11.07 9.13
C ILE A 187 9.74 11.97 7.92
N THR A 188 10.71 12.87 7.99
CA THR A 188 11.09 13.74 6.87
C THR A 188 11.99 12.99 5.88
N ASN A 189 11.65 13.01 4.58
CA ASN A 189 12.35 12.30 3.53
C ASN A 189 13.49 13.13 2.89
N LYS A 190 14.34 13.73 3.71
CA LYS A 190 15.47 14.53 3.23
C LYS A 190 16.74 13.68 3.09
N GLN A 191 17.50 13.93 2.04
CA GLN A 191 18.89 13.51 2.03
C GLN A 191 19.64 14.34 3.08
N LYS A 192 20.50 13.71 3.87
CA LYS A 192 21.32 14.46 4.84
C LYS A 192 22.37 15.21 4.02
N GLU A 193 22.35 16.54 4.06
CA GLU A 193 23.45 17.34 3.55
C GLU A 193 24.73 16.93 4.30
N ASN A 194 25.84 16.83 3.57
CA ASN A 194 27.15 16.48 4.12
C ASN A 194 27.74 17.67 4.87
#